data_AF-A0A414AT77-F1
#
_entry.id   AF-A0A414AT77-F1
#
_cell.length_a   1.000
_cell.length_b   1.000
_cell.length_c   1.000
_cell.angle_alpha   90.00
_cell.angle_beta   90.00
_cell.angle_gamma   90.00
#
_symmetry.space_group_name_H-M   'P 1'
#
loop_
_entity.id
_entity.type
_entity.pdbx_description
1 polymer ?
#
loop_
_entity_poly.entity_id
_entity_poly.type
_entity_poly.pdbx_seq_one_letter_code
_entity_poly.pdbx_strand_id
1 'polypeptide(L)'
;MGKILIPGGGGGADLDVITATAPDVRKNKVIVDKDGEPLAGAMNEQAGGTFTPGTSDRVLVPANTFVTSAIIMKGDPNLIAGNIKKNVPIFGVMGSHSGYVTDPSDLYLRGNNPAGFTQVQYASFESGGIFHQSTYLPMVFKTSKVYNFTGYTTLAITYYIVSAINRGSLRMTARVYRDNYDYQGESTIGISAGGTYTQTIKLNPQSYAPGINLTCQTLNSGSWAMENWAAWVWQVRIS
;
A
#
# COMPACT_ATOMS: atom_id res chain seq x y z
N MET A 1 21.33 -22.69 -91.63
CA MET A 1 20.94 -22.11 -90.32
C MET A 1 20.54 -23.25 -89.40
N GLY A 2 21.47 -23.77 -88.62
CA GLY A 2 21.20 -24.90 -87.74
C GLY A 2 20.38 -24.45 -86.53
N LYS A 3 19.25 -25.10 -86.29
CA LYS A 3 18.48 -24.95 -85.05
C LYS A 3 19.31 -25.58 -83.94
N ILE A 4 19.87 -24.78 -83.04
CA ILE A 4 20.49 -25.29 -81.82
C ILE A 4 19.35 -25.82 -80.94
N LEU A 5 19.35 -27.13 -80.72
CA LEU A 5 18.53 -27.77 -79.68
C LEU A 5 19.45 -27.93 -78.49
N ILE A 6 19.10 -27.32 -77.36
CA ILE A 6 19.73 -27.65 -76.07
C ILE A 6 18.86 -28.76 -75.48
N PRO A 7 19.29 -30.04 -75.51
CA PRO A 7 18.56 -31.09 -74.87
C PRO A 7 18.91 -31.03 -73.39
N GLY A 8 18.06 -30.39 -72.60
CA GLY A 8 18.27 -30.31 -71.17
C GLY A 8 17.25 -29.40 -70.52
N GLY A 9 16.26 -29.99 -69.86
CA GLY A 9 15.32 -29.20 -69.08
C GLY A 9 14.23 -30.01 -68.39
N GLY A 10 14.51 -31.25 -68.00
CA GLY A 10 13.55 -32.09 -67.27
C GLY A 10 13.84 -32.20 -65.77
N GLY A 11 14.51 -31.20 -65.19
CA GLY A 11 14.99 -31.25 -63.79
C GLY A 11 14.65 -30.01 -62.97
N GLY A 12 13.86 -29.07 -63.50
CA GLY A 12 13.33 -27.98 -62.69
C GLY A 12 12.40 -28.54 -61.62
N ALA A 13 12.55 -28.08 -60.39
CA ALA A 13 11.57 -28.40 -59.35
C ALA A 13 10.20 -27.86 -59.78
N ASP A 14 9.15 -28.66 -59.59
CA ASP A 14 7.78 -28.23 -59.76
C ASP A 14 7.49 -27.01 -58.87
N LEU A 15 7.02 -25.91 -59.45
CA LEU A 15 6.73 -24.66 -58.73
C LEU A 15 5.27 -24.59 -58.27
N ASP A 16 4.40 -25.50 -58.74
CA ASP A 16 2.97 -25.54 -58.37
C ASP A 16 2.77 -25.91 -56.88
N VAL A 17 3.81 -26.42 -56.22
CA VAL A 17 3.82 -26.71 -54.78
C VAL A 17 4.14 -25.50 -53.90
N ILE A 18 4.51 -24.35 -54.48
CA ILE A 18 4.81 -23.13 -53.72
C ILE A 18 3.51 -22.53 -53.18
N THR A 19 3.40 -22.47 -51.86
CA THR A 19 2.25 -21.90 -51.15
C THR A 19 2.53 -20.54 -50.51
N ALA A 20 3.79 -20.10 -50.50
CA ALA A 20 4.18 -18.82 -49.91
C ALA A 20 3.64 -17.65 -50.73
N THR A 21 2.99 -16.72 -50.05
CA THR A 21 2.48 -15.46 -50.63
C THR A 21 3.28 -14.28 -50.11
N ALA A 22 3.09 -13.08 -50.69
CA ALA A 22 3.82 -11.89 -50.26
C ALA A 22 3.71 -11.61 -48.73
N PRO A 23 2.53 -11.74 -48.08
CA PRO A 23 2.41 -11.64 -46.62
C PRO A 23 3.21 -12.66 -45.79
N ASP A 24 3.63 -13.79 -46.39
CA ASP A 24 4.44 -14.82 -45.72
C ASP A 24 5.95 -14.54 -45.81
N VAL A 25 6.34 -13.53 -46.58
CA VAL A 25 7.74 -13.17 -46.83
C VAL A 25 8.06 -11.83 -46.18
N ARG A 26 9.16 -11.78 -45.42
CA ARG A 26 9.67 -10.58 -44.73
C ARG A 26 9.85 -9.41 -45.69
N LYS A 27 9.61 -8.17 -45.22
CA LYS A 27 9.87 -6.95 -46.00
C LYS A 27 11.34 -6.91 -46.43
N ASN A 28 11.60 -6.34 -47.60
CA ASN A 28 12.93 -6.25 -48.22
C ASN A 28 13.57 -7.61 -48.56
N LYS A 29 12.78 -8.70 -48.56
CA LYS A 29 13.17 -10.00 -49.14
C LYS A 29 12.39 -10.24 -50.42
N VAL A 30 12.97 -11.03 -51.32
CA VAL A 30 12.36 -11.44 -52.59
C VAL A 30 12.54 -12.95 -52.72
N ILE A 31 11.48 -13.65 -53.13
CA ILE A 31 11.50 -15.08 -53.47
C ILE A 31 11.00 -15.28 -54.90
N VAL A 32 10.97 -16.52 -55.37
CA VAL A 32 10.30 -16.90 -56.63
C VAL A 32 8.91 -17.44 -56.29
N ASP A 33 7.87 -17.01 -57.02
CA ASP A 33 6.51 -17.52 -56.86
C ASP A 33 6.22 -18.77 -57.72
N LYS A 34 4.98 -19.26 -57.63
CA LYS A 34 4.50 -20.43 -58.38
C LYS A 34 4.54 -20.25 -59.91
N ASP A 35 4.53 -19.01 -60.39
CA ASP A 35 4.56 -18.70 -61.82
C ASP A 35 6.01 -18.48 -62.30
N GLY A 36 7.00 -18.59 -61.41
CA GLY A 36 8.43 -18.38 -61.69
C GLY A 36 8.89 -16.93 -61.60
N GLU A 37 8.04 -16.03 -61.11
CA GLU A 37 8.29 -14.59 -61.07
C GLU A 37 8.79 -14.12 -59.68
N PRO A 38 9.53 -12.99 -59.60
CA PRO A 38 10.01 -12.46 -58.34
C PRO A 38 8.86 -11.90 -57.47
N LEU A 39 8.68 -12.47 -56.29
CA LEU A 39 7.69 -12.04 -55.30
C LEU A 39 8.36 -11.30 -54.14
N ALA A 40 8.09 -10.01 -54.04
CA ALA A 40 8.57 -9.18 -52.94
C ALA A 40 7.74 -9.42 -51.66
N GLY A 41 8.44 -9.52 -50.52
CA GLY A 41 7.81 -9.73 -49.23
C GLY A 41 7.07 -8.51 -48.70
N ALA A 42 5.88 -8.76 -48.18
CA ALA A 42 4.95 -7.78 -47.65
C ALA A 42 4.47 -8.11 -46.22
N MET A 43 5.11 -9.07 -45.54
CA MET A 43 4.78 -9.41 -44.15
C MET A 43 4.75 -8.17 -43.26
N ASN A 44 3.74 -8.06 -42.40
CA ASN A 44 3.72 -6.98 -41.42
C ASN A 44 4.87 -7.17 -40.44
N GLU A 45 5.57 -6.08 -40.14
CA GLU A 45 6.69 -6.10 -39.20
C GLU A 45 6.51 -5.01 -38.17
N GLN A 46 6.85 -5.31 -36.92
CA GLN A 46 6.95 -4.32 -35.86
C GLN A 46 8.25 -4.51 -35.09
N ALA A 47 8.74 -3.42 -34.48
CA ALA A 47 9.82 -3.51 -33.52
C ALA A 47 9.33 -4.13 -32.21
N GLY A 48 10.25 -4.78 -31.50
CA GLY A 48 10.05 -5.16 -30.11
C GLY A 48 10.07 -3.95 -29.17
N GLY A 49 9.93 -4.21 -27.87
CA GLY A 49 9.85 -3.16 -26.87
C GLY A 49 9.65 -3.69 -25.46
N THR A 50 9.66 -2.77 -24.50
CA THR A 50 9.36 -3.06 -23.10
C THR A 50 7.95 -2.62 -22.77
N PHE A 51 7.17 -3.50 -22.14
CA PHE A 51 5.77 -3.26 -21.82
C PHE A 51 5.50 -3.50 -20.33
N THR A 52 4.61 -2.69 -19.79
CA THR A 52 4.10 -2.81 -18.42
C THR A 52 2.65 -3.32 -18.49
N PRO A 53 2.29 -4.35 -17.71
CA PRO A 53 0.90 -4.79 -17.60
C PRO A 53 -0.04 -3.66 -17.16
N GLY A 54 -1.26 -3.69 -17.67
CA GLY A 54 -2.34 -2.80 -17.24
C GLY A 54 -3.50 -3.59 -16.63
N THR A 55 -4.59 -2.90 -16.32
CA THR A 55 -5.82 -3.53 -15.80
C THR A 55 -6.67 -4.21 -16.88
N SER A 56 -6.31 -4.06 -18.15
CA SER A 56 -7.02 -4.63 -19.30
C SER A 56 -6.05 -5.37 -20.21
N ASP A 57 -6.57 -6.39 -20.88
CA ASP A 57 -5.82 -7.16 -21.86
C ASP A 57 -5.33 -6.24 -22.99
N ARG A 58 -4.10 -6.49 -23.44
CA ARG A 58 -3.47 -5.77 -24.55
C ARG A 58 -2.92 -6.78 -25.53
N VAL A 59 -3.24 -6.59 -26.80
CA VAL A 59 -2.58 -7.30 -27.90
C VAL A 59 -1.25 -6.61 -28.17
N LEU A 60 -0.14 -7.23 -27.75
CA LEU A 60 1.20 -6.70 -27.96
C LEU A 60 1.74 -6.96 -29.37
N VAL A 61 1.29 -8.07 -29.97
CA VAL A 61 1.65 -8.45 -31.33
C VAL A 61 0.34 -8.70 -32.08
N PRO A 62 -0.03 -7.84 -33.03
CA PRO A 62 -1.15 -8.10 -33.91
C PRO A 62 -0.94 -9.42 -34.66
N ALA A 63 -2.03 -10.10 -35.01
CA ALA A 63 -1.94 -11.30 -35.83
C ALA A 63 -1.16 -11.03 -37.13
N ASN A 64 -0.50 -12.07 -37.66
CA ASN A 64 0.26 -12.01 -38.91
C ASN A 64 1.36 -10.93 -38.94
N THR A 65 1.99 -10.65 -37.79
CA THR A 65 3.06 -9.65 -37.65
C THR A 65 4.34 -10.31 -37.12
N PHE A 66 5.46 -10.07 -37.79
CA PHE A 66 6.78 -10.47 -37.31
C PHE A 66 7.37 -9.40 -36.39
N VAL A 67 7.94 -9.82 -35.27
CA VAL A 67 8.63 -8.91 -34.34
C VAL A 67 10.13 -8.94 -34.59
N THR A 68 10.71 -7.79 -34.92
CA THR A 68 12.13 -7.68 -35.31
C THR A 68 13.11 -7.63 -34.13
N SER A 69 12.61 -7.47 -32.91
CA SER A 69 13.41 -7.53 -31.68
C SER A 69 12.57 -8.06 -30.51
N ALA A 70 13.20 -8.34 -29.36
CA ALA A 70 12.52 -8.95 -28.23
C ALA A 70 11.34 -8.10 -27.70
N ILE A 71 10.25 -8.77 -27.36
CA ILE A 71 9.19 -8.22 -26.50
C ILE A 71 9.52 -8.58 -25.06
N ILE A 72 9.60 -7.59 -24.18
CA ILE A 72 9.91 -7.78 -22.77
C ILE A 72 8.72 -7.29 -21.94
N MET A 73 8.13 -8.19 -21.16
CA MET A 73 7.19 -7.86 -20.10
C MET A 73 7.96 -7.68 -18.79
N LYS A 74 7.91 -6.48 -18.19
CA LYS A 74 8.66 -6.21 -16.96
C LYS A 74 8.01 -6.95 -15.78
N GLY A 75 8.79 -7.77 -15.10
CA GLY A 75 8.44 -8.27 -13.77
C GLY A 75 8.64 -7.18 -12.70
N ASP A 76 7.95 -7.33 -11.57
CA ASP A 76 8.09 -6.47 -10.39
C ASP A 76 8.40 -7.37 -9.17
N PRO A 77 9.55 -7.20 -8.50
CA PRO A 77 9.88 -7.94 -7.28
C PRO A 77 8.85 -7.77 -6.15
N ASN A 78 8.04 -6.70 -6.18
CA ASN A 78 6.98 -6.45 -5.22
C ASN A 78 5.68 -7.21 -5.52
N LEU A 79 5.60 -7.95 -6.64
CA LEU A 79 4.49 -8.87 -6.94
C LEU A 79 4.61 -10.15 -6.10
N ILE A 80 4.49 -9.99 -4.78
CA ILE A 80 4.53 -11.04 -3.78
C ILE A 80 3.27 -10.98 -2.91
N ALA A 81 2.83 -12.12 -2.40
CA ALA A 81 1.60 -12.22 -1.61
C ALA A 81 1.55 -11.24 -0.42
N GLY A 82 2.68 -11.00 0.24
CA GLY A 82 2.79 -10.13 1.42
C GLY A 82 2.55 -8.63 1.16
N ASN A 83 2.63 -8.19 -0.10
CA ASN A 83 2.35 -6.82 -0.52
C ASN A 83 0.92 -6.63 -1.06
N ILE A 84 0.20 -7.73 -1.30
CA ILE A 84 -1.13 -7.71 -1.91
C ILE A 84 -2.16 -7.93 -0.80
N LYS A 85 -3.21 -7.11 -0.80
CA LYS A 85 -4.32 -7.19 0.16
C LYS A 85 -4.87 -8.63 0.23
N LYS A 86 -5.07 -9.14 1.45
CA LYS A 86 -5.58 -10.50 1.68
C LYS A 86 -6.81 -10.81 0.82
N ASN A 87 -6.80 -11.98 0.18
CA ASN A 87 -7.86 -12.49 -0.70
C ASN A 87 -8.08 -11.70 -2.00
N VAL A 88 -7.17 -10.81 -2.38
CA VAL A 88 -7.17 -10.16 -3.70
C VAL A 88 -6.12 -10.85 -4.58
N PRO A 89 -6.51 -11.47 -5.70
CA PRO A 89 -5.54 -12.03 -6.65
C PRO A 89 -5.03 -10.95 -7.62
N ILE A 90 -3.73 -10.90 -7.85
CA ILE A 90 -3.10 -10.09 -8.92
C ILE A 90 -2.17 -11.01 -9.71
N PHE A 91 -2.41 -11.19 -11.01
CA PHE A 91 -1.66 -12.10 -11.89
C PHE A 91 -1.46 -13.53 -11.33
N GLY A 92 -2.49 -14.06 -10.67
CA GLY A 92 -2.46 -15.40 -10.05
C GLY A 92 -1.80 -15.45 -8.66
N VAL A 93 -1.18 -14.37 -8.19
CA VAL A 93 -0.64 -14.26 -6.82
C VAL A 93 -1.78 -13.86 -5.88
N MET A 94 -2.17 -14.77 -4.99
CA MET A 94 -3.17 -14.50 -3.96
C MET A 94 -2.56 -13.64 -2.85
N GLY A 95 -3.17 -12.50 -2.54
CA GLY A 95 -2.71 -11.64 -1.45
C GLY A 95 -2.84 -12.29 -0.08
N SER A 96 -1.83 -12.04 0.76
CA SER A 96 -1.76 -12.48 2.15
C SER A 96 -1.60 -11.33 3.15
N HIS A 97 -1.42 -10.09 2.68
CA HIS A 97 -1.26 -8.92 3.54
C HIS A 97 -2.49 -8.71 4.42
N SER A 98 -2.31 -8.76 5.73
CA SER A 98 -3.35 -8.51 6.73
C SER A 98 -2.83 -7.59 7.83
N GLY A 99 -3.74 -6.90 8.52
CA GLY A 99 -3.41 -5.93 9.55
C GLY A 99 -3.55 -4.48 9.07
N TYR A 100 -3.07 -3.56 9.91
CA TYR A 100 -3.13 -2.12 9.67
C TYR A 100 -1.79 -1.63 9.12
N VAL A 101 -1.86 -0.78 8.09
CA VAL A 101 -0.70 -0.10 7.52
C VAL A 101 -0.57 1.24 8.23
N THR A 102 0.60 1.49 8.82
CA THR A 102 0.92 2.74 9.52
C THR A 102 1.42 3.79 8.52
N ASP A 103 0.92 5.02 8.64
CA ASP A 103 1.51 6.18 8.00
C ASP A 103 2.65 6.77 8.86
N PRO A 104 3.54 7.60 8.29
CA PRO A 104 4.55 8.33 9.05
C PRO A 104 3.98 9.29 10.10
N SER A 105 2.66 9.51 10.16
CA SER A 105 2.00 10.30 11.20
C SER A 105 1.38 9.45 12.32
N ASP A 106 1.36 8.13 12.18
CA ASP A 106 0.87 7.23 13.22
C ASP A 106 1.97 6.95 14.23
N LEU A 107 1.73 7.36 15.48
CA LEU A 107 2.59 7.01 16.61
C LEU A 107 2.27 5.61 17.14
N TYR A 108 0.98 5.27 17.07
CA TYR A 108 0.44 3.97 17.44
C TYR A 108 -0.80 3.70 16.60
N LEU A 109 -0.93 2.48 16.07
CA LEU A 109 -2.10 2.05 15.30
C LEU A 109 -2.37 0.57 15.57
N ARG A 110 -3.34 0.29 16.45
CA ARG A 110 -3.94 -1.03 16.68
C ARG A 110 -2.91 -2.17 16.83
N GLY A 111 -1.91 -1.97 17.68
CA GLY A 111 -0.83 -2.92 17.93
C GLY A 111 0.48 -2.55 17.23
N ASN A 112 0.44 -1.85 16.10
CA ASN A 112 1.62 -1.26 15.50
C ASN A 112 2.09 -0.10 16.37
N ASN A 113 3.37 -0.12 16.78
CA ASN A 113 3.94 0.88 17.68
C ASN A 113 5.16 1.61 17.06
N PRO A 114 4.99 2.39 15.97
CA PRO A 114 6.11 3.09 15.32
C PRO A 114 6.89 4.02 16.26
N ALA A 115 6.19 4.74 17.16
CA ALA A 115 6.81 5.64 18.13
C ALA A 115 7.47 4.91 19.32
N GLY A 116 7.31 3.59 19.39
CA GLY A 116 7.93 2.74 20.41
C GLY A 116 7.48 3.08 21.82
N PHE A 117 6.19 3.25 22.09
CA PHE A 117 5.72 3.38 23.47
C PHE A 117 6.14 2.16 24.31
N THR A 118 6.75 2.36 25.49
CA THR A 118 7.30 1.25 26.31
C THR A 118 6.84 1.26 27.74
N GLN A 119 6.81 2.42 28.39
CA GLN A 119 6.33 2.55 29.76
C GLN A 119 4.86 2.89 29.73
N VAL A 120 4.03 2.01 30.29
CA VAL A 120 2.60 2.22 30.47
C VAL A 120 2.27 2.03 31.94
N GLN A 121 1.66 3.03 32.56
CA GLN A 121 1.09 2.91 33.90
C GLN A 121 -0.41 2.73 33.78
N TYR A 122 -0.93 1.78 34.57
CA TYR A 122 -2.36 1.46 34.65
C TYR A 122 -2.98 0.96 33.33
N ALA A 123 -2.16 0.54 32.37
CA ALA A 123 -2.60 -0.06 31.11
C ALA A 123 -1.54 -1.04 30.58
N SER A 124 -1.91 -1.89 29.62
CA SER A 124 -1.03 -2.86 28.96
C SER A 124 -1.07 -2.70 27.43
N PHE A 125 0.00 -3.14 26.76
CA PHE A 125 -0.05 -3.34 25.31
C PHE A 125 -0.63 -4.71 25.01
N GLU A 126 -1.77 -4.74 24.33
CA GLU A 126 -2.48 -5.96 23.98
C GLU A 126 -2.54 -6.10 22.45
N SER A 127 -2.94 -7.28 22.00
CA SER A 127 -3.19 -7.52 20.57
C SER A 127 -4.33 -6.63 20.09
N GLY A 128 -4.00 -5.57 19.34
CA GLY A 128 -4.95 -4.66 18.72
C GLY A 128 -5.12 -3.30 19.41
N GLY A 129 -4.44 -3.03 20.53
CA GLY A 129 -4.53 -1.73 21.19
C GLY A 129 -3.78 -1.62 22.52
N ILE A 130 -3.77 -0.41 23.08
CA ILE A 130 -3.37 -0.19 24.47
C ILE A 130 -4.63 -0.32 25.33
N PHE A 131 -4.64 -1.25 26.28
CA PHE A 131 -5.79 -1.50 27.14
C PHE A 131 -5.60 -0.89 28.52
N HIS A 132 -6.49 0.02 28.89
CA HIS A 132 -6.64 0.52 30.25
C HIS A 132 -7.70 -0.27 31.00
N GLN A 133 -7.28 -0.93 32.08
CA GLN A 133 -8.18 -1.66 32.96
C GLN A 133 -9.04 -0.73 33.82
N SER A 134 -10.13 -1.27 34.36
CA SER A 134 -11.05 -0.54 35.25
C SER A 134 -10.33 -0.05 36.52
N THR A 135 -10.04 1.25 36.59
CA THR A 135 -9.42 1.89 37.77
C THR A 135 -9.77 3.38 37.86
N TYR A 136 -9.50 3.99 39.00
CA TYR A 136 -9.64 5.43 39.27
C TYR A 136 -8.35 6.22 38.98
N LEU A 137 -7.39 5.61 38.27
CA LEU A 137 -6.06 6.15 38.03
C LEU A 137 -5.88 6.52 36.54
N PRO A 138 -5.01 7.49 36.21
CA PRO A 138 -4.85 7.93 34.84
C PRO A 138 -4.10 6.87 34.04
N MET A 139 -4.48 6.65 32.79
CA MET A 139 -3.63 5.91 31.86
C MET A 139 -2.45 6.80 31.47
N VAL A 140 -1.23 6.32 31.65
CA VAL A 140 -0.01 7.05 31.27
C VAL A 140 0.82 6.21 30.33
N PHE A 141 1.25 6.74 29.20
CA PHE A 141 2.14 6.03 28.28
C PHE A 141 3.14 6.96 27.60
N LYS A 142 4.38 6.48 27.42
CA LYS A 142 5.52 7.28 26.98
C LYS A 142 6.25 6.64 25.80
N THR A 143 6.63 7.46 24.82
CA THR A 143 7.47 7.03 23.68
C THR A 143 8.90 6.71 24.15
N SER A 144 9.47 5.58 23.72
CA SER A 144 10.88 5.24 23.98
C SER A 144 11.86 5.81 22.96
N LYS A 145 11.34 6.28 21.82
CA LYS A 145 12.13 6.90 20.76
C LYS A 145 11.88 8.40 20.73
N VAL A 146 12.92 9.13 20.35
CA VAL A 146 12.76 10.52 19.90
C VAL A 146 11.91 10.48 18.64
N TYR A 147 10.77 11.16 18.68
CA TYR A 147 9.89 11.30 17.54
C TYR A 147 9.85 12.77 17.15
N ASN A 148 10.21 13.08 15.90
CA ASN A 148 10.29 14.46 15.47
C ASN A 148 8.88 15.00 15.19
N PHE A 149 8.34 15.74 16.14
CA PHE A 149 7.04 16.41 16.01
C PHE A 149 7.14 17.80 15.36
N THR A 150 8.31 18.21 14.87
CA THR A 150 8.48 19.49 14.18
C THR A 150 7.59 19.53 12.94
N GLY A 151 6.74 20.56 12.85
CA GLY A 151 5.79 20.74 11.74
C GLY A 151 4.38 20.19 12.01
N TYR A 152 4.16 19.45 13.11
CA TYR A 152 2.85 19.00 13.53
C TYR A 152 2.25 19.93 14.58
N THR A 153 0.95 20.18 14.50
CA THR A 153 0.25 21.16 15.35
C THR A 153 -0.83 20.52 16.22
N THR A 154 -1.11 19.25 16.00
CA THR A 154 -2.14 18.50 16.70
C THR A 154 -1.72 17.07 16.95
N LEU A 155 -2.24 16.51 18.03
CA LEU A 155 -2.18 15.09 18.34
C LEU A 155 -3.60 14.59 18.58
N ALA A 156 -3.99 13.56 17.85
CA ALA A 156 -5.27 12.89 17.97
C ALA A 156 -5.10 11.54 18.67
N ILE A 157 -5.98 11.25 19.63
CA ILE A 157 -6.06 9.96 20.30
C ILE A 157 -7.46 9.38 20.08
N THR A 158 -7.53 8.16 19.55
CA THR A 158 -8.79 7.46 19.32
C THR A 158 -8.98 6.39 20.39
N TYR A 159 -10.02 6.57 21.19
CA TYR A 159 -10.41 5.70 22.29
C TYR A 159 -11.66 4.90 21.95
N TYR A 160 -11.78 3.72 22.56
CA TYR A 160 -13.05 3.03 22.76
C TYR A 160 -13.27 2.81 24.25
N ILE A 161 -14.35 3.37 24.79
CA ILE A 161 -14.66 3.31 26.23
C ILE A 161 -15.40 2.01 26.50
N VAL A 162 -14.77 1.11 27.26
CA VAL A 162 -15.36 -0.20 27.61
C VAL A 162 -16.35 -0.03 28.75
N SER A 163 -15.93 0.62 29.83
CA SER A 163 -16.77 0.88 31.00
C SER A 163 -16.43 2.23 31.60
N ALA A 164 -17.44 2.82 32.25
CA ALA A 164 -17.37 4.11 32.91
C ALA A 164 -18.49 4.17 33.94
N ILE A 165 -18.19 4.55 35.19
CA ILE A 165 -19.24 4.81 36.18
C ILE A 165 -19.97 6.11 35.79
N ASN A 166 -21.22 5.99 35.34
CA ASN A 166 -22.05 7.12 34.93
C ASN A 166 -22.72 7.79 36.15
N ARG A 167 -21.99 8.64 36.88
CA ARG A 167 -22.60 9.56 37.86
C ARG A 167 -23.04 10.90 37.24
N GLY A 168 -23.35 10.93 35.94
CA GLY A 168 -23.71 12.15 35.18
C GLY A 168 -22.89 12.31 33.88
N SER A 169 -22.58 13.55 33.50
CA SER A 169 -21.76 13.87 32.31
C SER A 169 -20.28 13.55 32.54
N LEU A 170 -19.82 12.37 32.15
CA LEU A 170 -18.41 11.99 32.25
C LEU A 170 -17.57 12.67 31.18
N ARG A 171 -16.37 13.12 31.55
CA ARG A 171 -15.42 13.75 30.62
C ARG A 171 -14.10 13.01 30.58
N MET A 172 -13.54 12.82 29.40
CA MET A 172 -12.17 12.33 29.19
C MET A 172 -11.25 13.52 28.96
N THR A 173 -10.23 13.68 29.81
CA THR A 173 -9.15 14.65 29.62
C THR A 173 -7.89 13.91 29.20
N ALA A 174 -7.33 14.31 28.06
CA ALA A 174 -6.01 13.86 27.65
C ALA A 174 -5.04 15.03 27.63
N ARG A 175 -3.82 14.79 28.10
CA ARG A 175 -2.74 15.77 28.17
C ARG A 175 -1.49 15.22 27.50
N VAL A 176 -0.78 16.12 26.83
CA VAL A 176 0.53 15.84 26.25
C VAL A 176 1.57 16.59 27.06
N TYR A 177 2.60 15.87 27.47
CA TYR A 177 3.81 16.43 28.05
C TYR A 177 4.98 16.10 27.13
N ARG A 178 5.91 17.04 27.00
CA ARG A 178 7.25 16.79 26.47
C ARG A 178 8.06 16.25 27.64
N ASP A 179 8.64 15.07 27.43
CA ASP A 179 9.20 14.26 28.52
C ASP A 179 8.18 14.08 29.68
N ASN A 180 8.58 14.25 30.95
CA ASN A 180 7.73 13.97 32.09
C ASN A 180 7.05 15.20 32.72
N TYR A 181 7.49 16.42 32.40
CA TYR A 181 7.12 17.62 33.17
C TYR A 181 6.77 18.85 32.33
N ASP A 182 7.15 18.90 31.06
CA ASP A 182 6.93 20.08 30.23
C ASP A 182 5.57 19.98 29.53
N TYR A 183 4.54 20.60 30.10
CA TYR A 183 3.16 20.54 29.60
C TYR A 183 2.99 21.20 28.22
N GLN A 184 2.29 20.54 27.29
CA GLN A 184 2.22 20.96 25.88
C GLN A 184 0.82 21.26 25.38
N GLY A 185 -0.19 20.66 26.02
CA GLY A 185 -1.58 20.88 25.67
C GLY A 185 -2.48 19.83 26.29
N GLU A 186 -3.76 20.16 26.34
CA GLU A 186 -4.80 19.23 26.74
C GLU A 186 -6.03 19.37 25.87
N SER A 187 -6.88 18.36 25.95
CA SER A 187 -8.23 18.38 25.41
C SER A 187 -9.14 17.65 26.36
N THR A 188 -10.40 18.06 26.40
CA THR A 188 -11.44 17.45 27.24
C THR A 188 -12.70 17.24 26.43
N ILE A 189 -13.21 16.01 26.37
CA ILE A 189 -14.42 15.65 25.62
C ILE A 189 -15.41 14.90 26.51
N GLY A 190 -16.71 15.00 26.19
CA GLY A 190 -17.72 14.15 26.82
C GLY A 190 -17.64 12.72 26.29
N ILE A 191 -17.80 11.73 27.17
CA ILE A 191 -17.74 10.31 26.81
C ILE A 191 -18.83 9.49 27.51
N SER A 192 -19.11 8.31 26.95
CA SER A 192 -19.96 7.27 27.56
C SER A 192 -19.41 5.89 27.26
N ALA A 193 -19.73 4.91 28.11
CA ALA A 193 -19.41 3.51 27.87
C ALA A 193 -20.00 3.01 26.53
N GLY A 194 -19.27 2.14 25.83
CA GLY A 194 -19.60 1.63 24.51
C GLY A 194 -19.31 2.59 23.35
N GLY A 195 -18.86 3.81 23.62
CA GLY A 195 -18.57 4.82 22.60
C GLY A 195 -17.13 4.77 22.09
N THR A 196 -16.94 5.12 20.81
CA THR A 196 -15.63 5.43 20.22
C THR A 196 -15.49 6.93 20.05
N TYR A 197 -14.36 7.49 20.46
CA TYR A 197 -14.11 8.93 20.43
C TYR A 197 -12.72 9.24 19.92
N THR A 198 -12.60 10.28 19.10
CA THR A 198 -11.30 10.85 18.71
C THR A 198 -11.15 12.21 19.39
N GLN A 199 -10.12 12.33 20.22
CA GLN A 199 -9.78 13.56 20.92
C GLN A 199 -8.59 14.20 20.26
N THR A 200 -8.74 15.45 19.80
CA THR A 200 -7.66 16.24 19.24
C THR A 200 -7.13 17.23 20.27
N ILE A 201 -5.82 17.20 20.50
CA ILE A 201 -5.07 18.09 21.38
C ILE A 201 -4.26 19.03 20.49
N LYS A 202 -4.37 20.34 20.72
CA LYS A 202 -3.49 21.31 20.06
C LYS A 202 -2.11 21.25 20.72
N LEU A 203 -1.09 21.19 19.88
CA LEU A 203 0.31 21.22 20.27
C LEU A 203 0.87 22.63 20.03
N ASN A 204 1.83 23.03 20.86
CA ASN A 204 2.61 24.23 20.62
C ASN A 204 3.64 23.95 19.51
N PRO A 205 3.70 24.74 18.41
CA PRO A 205 4.59 24.44 17.28
C PRO A 205 6.06 24.61 17.65
N GLN A 206 6.71 23.53 18.11
CA GLN A 206 8.09 23.49 18.56
C GLN A 206 8.70 22.10 18.35
N SER A 207 10.02 21.94 18.50
CA SER A 207 10.65 20.62 18.51
C SER A 207 10.45 19.93 19.85
N TYR A 208 9.95 18.69 19.80
CA TYR A 208 9.69 17.86 20.97
C TYR A 208 10.74 16.74 21.03
N ALA A 209 11.85 16.99 21.72
CA ALA A 209 12.85 15.98 22.09
C ALA A 209 12.92 15.95 23.62
N PRO A 210 13.02 14.77 24.29
CA PRO A 210 13.37 13.44 23.78
C PRO A 210 12.18 12.48 23.49
N GLY A 211 10.94 12.90 23.72
CA GLY A 211 9.73 12.08 23.50
C GLY A 211 8.49 12.73 24.12
N ILE A 212 7.32 12.10 23.99
CA ILE A 212 6.08 12.56 24.63
C ILE A 212 5.57 11.57 25.67
N ASN A 213 4.96 12.13 26.71
CA ASN A 213 4.17 11.42 27.69
C ASN A 213 2.70 11.82 27.51
N LEU A 214 1.83 10.81 27.41
CA LEU A 214 0.40 10.99 27.26
C LEU A 214 -0.30 10.50 28.53
N THR A 215 -1.07 11.39 29.15
CA THR A 215 -1.92 11.05 30.29
C THR A 215 -3.38 11.17 29.88
N CYS A 216 -4.18 10.12 30.09
CA CYS A 216 -5.62 10.12 29.82
C CYS A 216 -6.36 9.78 31.11
N GLN A 217 -7.39 10.54 31.46
CA GLN A 217 -8.15 10.33 32.68
C GLN A 217 -9.60 10.76 32.53
N THR A 218 -10.48 10.09 33.26
CA THR A 218 -11.87 10.51 33.40
C THR A 218 -12.04 11.46 34.58
N LEU A 219 -12.91 12.45 34.43
CA LEU A 219 -13.29 13.41 35.46
C LEU A 219 -14.81 13.54 35.50
N ASN A 220 -15.36 13.66 36.71
CA ASN A 220 -16.78 13.95 36.90
C ASN A 220 -17.08 15.43 36.57
N SER A 221 -18.17 15.71 35.85
CA SER A 221 -18.61 17.08 35.60
C SER A 221 -19.16 17.72 36.88
N GLY A 222 -18.29 18.36 37.65
CA GLY A 222 -18.63 19.07 38.89
C GLY A 222 -17.70 18.75 40.07
N SER A 223 -16.83 17.76 39.92
CA SER A 223 -15.79 17.40 40.90
C SER A 223 -14.54 16.98 40.14
N TRP A 224 -13.36 17.49 40.52
CA TRP A 224 -12.08 17.05 39.96
C TRP A 224 -11.69 15.62 40.39
N ALA A 225 -12.64 14.87 40.94
CA ALA A 225 -12.51 13.47 41.26
C ALA A 225 -12.40 12.62 39.99
N MET A 226 -11.43 11.73 40.01
CA MET A 226 -11.26 10.69 39.00
C MET A 226 -12.35 9.65 39.17
N GLU A 227 -12.86 9.13 38.06
CA GLU A 227 -13.90 8.10 38.07
C GLU A 227 -13.33 6.77 37.57
N ASN A 228 -13.96 5.67 37.97
CA ASN A 228 -13.54 4.36 37.48
C ASN A 228 -13.93 4.22 36.00
N TRP A 229 -12.96 3.83 35.17
CA TRP A 229 -13.14 3.66 33.74
C TRP A 229 -12.20 2.58 33.18
N ALA A 230 -12.60 1.98 32.07
CA ALA A 230 -11.78 1.11 31.25
C ALA A 230 -11.91 1.51 29.79
N ALA A 231 -10.83 1.42 29.02
CA ALA A 231 -10.83 1.81 27.62
C ALA A 231 -9.74 1.13 26.80
N TRP A 232 -9.92 1.16 25.49
CA TRP A 232 -8.89 0.86 24.52
C TRP A 232 -8.41 2.15 23.86
N VAL A 233 -7.11 2.28 23.64
CA VAL A 233 -6.53 3.22 22.67
C VAL A 233 -6.20 2.44 21.40
N TRP A 234 -6.84 2.82 20.30
CA TRP A 234 -6.61 2.19 19.00
C TRP A 234 -5.65 2.97 18.13
N GLN A 235 -5.59 4.29 18.29
CA GLN A 235 -4.73 5.12 17.47
C GLN A 235 -4.23 6.32 18.25
N VAL A 236 -2.96 6.66 18.00
CA VAL A 236 -2.36 7.94 18.37
C VAL A 236 -1.71 8.47 17.11
N ARG A 237 -2.14 9.64 16.67
CA ARG A 237 -1.72 10.23 15.40
C ARG A 237 -1.38 11.69 15.58
N ILE A 238 -0.43 12.20 14.79
CA ILE A 238 -0.13 13.63 14.70
C ILE A 238 -0.55 14.22 13.36
N SER A 239 -0.92 15.50 13.36
CA SER A 239 -1.26 16.27 12.16
C SER A 239 -0.91 17.74 12.28
#